data_AF-A0A1Q6WNB2-F1
#
_entry.id   AF-A0A1Q6WNB2-F1
#
_cell.length_a   1.000
_cell.length_b   1.000
_cell.length_c   1.000
_cell.angle_alpha   90.00
_cell.angle_beta   90.00
_cell.angle_gamma   90.00
#
_symmetry.space_group_name_H-M   'P 1'
#
loop_
_entity.id
_entity.type
_entity.pdbx_description
1 polymer ?
#
loop_
_entity_poly.entity_id
_entity_poly.type
_entity_poly.pdbx_seq_one_letter_code
_entity_poly.pdbx_strand_id
1 'polypeptide(L)'
;MSLVALGALAAVGCEDAYAPVSSPGVDASVLMHQELRQEDRFGLPAIATVFIPTDLKDAYNEAVPAGDEANFKSLIVAKLMAFGQDAGSANALADALTPDIQPIDVSQPTGFLNGRKPDDDVITAELHLIFGSNAALNDDHVDANDEPFLATFPYLAGPHVQ
;
A
#
# COMPACT_ATOMS: atom_id res chain seq x y z
N MET A 1 -17.80 49.82 35.44
CA MET A 1 -18.56 48.77 34.73
C MET A 1 -17.98 48.67 33.33
N SER A 2 -17.02 47.76 33.12
CA SER A 2 -16.50 47.40 31.79
C SER A 2 -16.18 45.91 31.82
N LEU A 3 -17.00 45.14 31.10
CA LEU A 3 -16.82 43.72 30.81
C LEU A 3 -15.66 43.57 29.83
N VAL A 4 -14.64 42.79 30.16
CA VAL A 4 -13.65 42.31 29.19
C VAL A 4 -14.19 41.00 28.63
N ALA A 5 -14.53 41.00 27.33
CA ALA A 5 -15.01 39.82 26.63
C ALA A 5 -13.85 38.86 26.34
N LEU A 6 -14.01 37.61 26.78
CA LEU A 6 -13.12 36.49 26.50
C LEU A 6 -13.35 36.06 25.03
N GLY A 7 -12.41 36.39 24.14
CA GLY A 7 -12.48 35.99 22.74
C GLY A 7 -12.18 34.49 22.58
N ALA A 8 -13.15 33.73 22.06
CA ALA A 8 -12.96 32.34 21.68
C ALA A 8 -12.09 32.26 20.41
N LEU A 9 -10.96 31.56 20.52
CA LEU A 9 -10.10 31.24 19.38
C LEU A 9 -10.69 30.02 18.68
N ALA A 10 -11.37 30.22 17.55
CA ALA A 10 -11.80 29.13 16.69
C ALA A 10 -10.59 28.66 15.86
N ALA A 11 -10.13 27.43 16.11
CA ALA A 11 -9.15 26.77 15.26
C ALA A 11 -9.83 26.45 13.91
N VAL A 12 -9.39 27.10 12.83
CA VAL A 12 -9.72 26.70 11.47
C VAL A 12 -8.94 25.42 11.18
N GLY A 13 -9.63 24.28 11.25
CA GLY A 13 -9.13 23.01 10.74
C GLY A 13 -9.09 23.00 9.22
N CYS A 14 -8.21 22.16 8.67
CA CYS A 14 -7.87 22.07 7.25
C CYS A 14 -9.09 22.13 6.31
N GLU A 15 -8.90 22.92 5.27
CA GLU A 15 -9.77 23.10 4.12
C GLU A 15 -10.02 21.75 3.45
N ASP A 16 -11.28 21.44 3.16
CA ASP A 16 -11.72 20.25 2.43
C ASP A 16 -11.13 20.25 1.02
N ALA A 17 -9.92 19.70 0.87
CA ALA A 17 -9.29 19.47 -0.42
C ALA A 17 -9.89 18.24 -1.12
N TYR A 18 -11.22 18.20 -1.23
CA TYR A 18 -11.90 17.40 -2.24
C TYR A 18 -13.30 17.99 -2.47
N ALA A 19 -13.43 18.86 -3.48
CA ALA A 19 -14.75 19.17 -4.00
C ALA A 19 -15.36 17.86 -4.54
N PRO A 20 -16.53 17.41 -4.07
CA PRO A 20 -17.13 16.18 -4.56
C PRO A 20 -17.37 16.32 -6.07
N VAL A 21 -16.95 15.30 -6.81
CA VAL A 21 -17.14 15.22 -8.26
C VAL A 21 -18.64 15.33 -8.55
N SER A 22 -19.06 16.40 -9.22
CA SER A 22 -20.48 16.67 -9.53
C SER A 22 -21.02 15.90 -10.73
N SER A 23 -20.30 14.88 -11.19
CA SER A 23 -20.84 13.88 -12.12
C SER A 23 -21.77 12.94 -11.33
N PRO A 24 -22.78 12.32 -11.96
CA PRO A 24 -23.46 11.18 -11.37
C PRO A 24 -22.49 9.99 -11.35
N GLY A 25 -21.45 10.07 -10.51
CA GLY A 25 -20.69 8.92 -10.09
C GLY A 25 -21.68 8.07 -9.33
N VAL A 26 -22.07 6.95 -9.94
CA VAL A 26 -22.86 5.97 -9.23
C VAL A 26 -21.91 5.38 -8.19
N ASP A 27 -22.10 5.73 -6.92
CA ASP A 27 -21.46 4.97 -5.86
C ASP A 27 -21.82 3.50 -6.08
N ALA A 28 -20.82 2.62 -6.13
CA ALA A 28 -21.03 1.20 -6.39
C ALA A 28 -22.05 0.59 -5.39
N SER A 29 -22.22 1.19 -4.21
CA SER A 29 -23.26 0.87 -3.23
C SER A 29 -24.69 1.05 -3.75
N VAL A 30 -24.95 2.08 -4.56
CA VAL A 30 -26.27 2.39 -5.12
C VAL A 30 -26.69 1.34 -6.16
N LEU A 31 -25.74 0.67 -6.81
CA LEU A 31 -26.01 -0.38 -7.79
C LEU A 31 -26.31 -1.74 -7.15
N MET A 32 -25.81 -2.00 -5.94
CA MET A 32 -25.82 -3.35 -5.34
C MET A 32 -26.83 -3.54 -4.21
N HIS A 33 -27.46 -2.48 -3.67
CA HIS A 33 -28.35 -2.55 -2.49
C HIS A 33 -27.74 -3.31 -1.28
N GLN A 34 -26.41 -3.25 -1.13
CA GLN A 34 -25.67 -3.94 -0.08
C GLN A 34 -24.79 -2.95 0.70
N GLU A 35 -24.55 -3.25 1.97
CA GLU A 35 -23.52 -2.56 2.74
C GLU A 35 -22.15 -2.85 2.11
N LEU A 36 -21.40 -1.79 1.78
CA LEU A 36 -20.05 -1.94 1.28
C LEU A 36 -19.14 -2.37 2.43
N ARG A 37 -18.34 -3.39 2.16
CA ARG A 37 -17.28 -3.86 3.05
C ARG A 37 -15.95 -3.65 2.33
N GLN A 38 -14.93 -3.27 3.08
CA GLN A 38 -13.57 -3.26 2.56
C GLN A 38 -13.15 -4.70 2.23
N GLU A 39 -12.89 -4.95 0.95
CA GLU A 39 -12.50 -6.27 0.46
C GLU A 39 -10.98 -6.48 0.49
N ASP A 40 -10.22 -5.41 0.26
CA ASP A 40 -8.76 -5.48 0.20
C ASP A 40 -8.12 -4.17 0.68
N ARG A 41 -6.88 -4.27 1.13
CA ARG A 41 -6.00 -3.12 1.36
C ARG A 41 -4.63 -3.43 0.77
N PHE A 42 -4.09 -2.43 0.08
CA PHE A 42 -2.94 -2.59 -0.79
C PHE A 42 -2.02 -1.39 -0.67
N GLY A 43 -1.54 -1.12 0.56
CA GLY A 43 -0.61 -0.02 0.82
C GLY A 43 0.75 -0.31 0.17
N LEU A 44 1.35 -1.41 0.60
CA LEU A 44 2.51 -2.06 0.01
C LEU A 44 2.05 -3.27 -0.81
N PRO A 45 2.61 -3.49 -2.01
CA PRO A 45 2.22 -4.62 -2.82
C PRO A 45 2.57 -5.96 -2.17
N ALA A 46 1.79 -6.98 -2.54
CA ALA A 46 1.93 -8.38 -2.13
C ALA A 46 1.86 -8.71 -0.62
N ILE A 47 1.73 -7.76 0.31
CA ILE A 47 1.74 -8.04 1.76
C ILE A 47 0.62 -9.03 2.16
N ALA A 48 -0.63 -8.68 1.85
CA ALA A 48 -1.80 -9.52 2.12
C ALA A 48 -1.76 -10.86 1.35
N THR A 49 -1.12 -10.88 0.18
CA THR A 49 -1.05 -12.06 -0.69
C THR A 49 -0.03 -13.09 -0.19
N VAL A 50 1.16 -12.65 0.23
CA VAL A 50 2.28 -13.53 0.59
C VAL A 50 2.26 -13.91 2.06
N PHE A 51 1.99 -12.94 2.94
CA PHE A 51 2.25 -13.12 4.37
C PHE A 51 0.99 -13.46 5.17
N ILE A 52 -0.19 -13.03 4.72
CA ILE A 52 -1.43 -13.20 5.47
C ILE A 52 -2.10 -14.54 5.10
N PRO A 53 -2.32 -15.44 6.08
CA PRO A 53 -3.06 -16.68 5.85
C PRO A 53 -4.48 -16.43 5.32
N THR A 54 -4.98 -17.31 4.45
CA THR A 54 -6.30 -17.16 3.81
C THR A 54 -7.44 -16.97 4.81
N ASP A 55 -7.40 -17.68 5.94
CA ASP A 55 -8.40 -17.61 7.01
C ASP A 55 -8.37 -16.31 7.81
N LEU A 56 -7.31 -15.50 7.67
CA LEU A 56 -7.14 -14.20 8.31
C LEU A 56 -7.25 -13.03 7.32
N LYS A 57 -7.50 -13.28 6.03
CA LYS A 57 -7.56 -12.22 5.01
C LYS A 57 -8.63 -11.18 5.29
N ASP A 58 -9.86 -11.60 5.58
CA ASP A 58 -10.95 -10.68 5.94
C ASP A 58 -10.56 -9.82 7.15
N ALA A 59 -10.09 -10.46 8.22
CA ALA A 59 -9.66 -9.77 9.44
C ALA A 59 -8.52 -8.78 9.18
N TYR A 60 -7.60 -9.12 8.28
CA TYR A 60 -6.54 -8.21 7.84
C TYR A 60 -7.12 -7.05 7.03
N ASN A 61 -7.93 -7.33 6.02
CA ASN A 61 -8.45 -6.35 5.06
C ASN A 61 -9.40 -5.33 5.70
N GLU A 62 -10.15 -5.72 6.73
CA GLU A 62 -11.01 -4.81 7.49
C GLU A 62 -10.31 -4.07 8.65
N ALA A 63 -9.09 -4.49 9.01
CA ALA A 63 -8.36 -3.84 10.09
C ALA A 63 -7.83 -2.46 9.67
N VAL A 64 -7.73 -1.56 10.64
CA VAL A 64 -7.06 -0.26 10.45
C VAL A 64 -5.54 -0.48 10.47
N PRO A 65 -4.76 0.06 9.50
CA PRO A 65 -3.33 -0.19 9.39
C PRO A 65 -2.52 0.15 10.65
N ALA A 66 -2.98 1.11 11.46
CA ALA A 66 -2.33 1.47 12.74
C ALA A 66 -2.17 0.29 13.72
N GLY A 67 -2.95 -0.79 13.57
CA GLY A 67 -2.85 -2.01 14.39
C GLY A 67 -1.96 -3.11 13.80
N ASP A 68 -1.38 -2.93 12.60
CA ASP A 68 -0.74 -4.01 11.86
C ASP A 68 0.46 -4.62 12.57
N GLU A 69 1.28 -3.77 13.17
CA GLU A 69 2.46 -4.22 13.90
C GLU A 69 2.06 -5.14 15.06
N ALA A 70 1.02 -4.77 15.81
CA ALA A 70 0.54 -5.54 16.94
C ALA A 70 -0.18 -6.83 16.53
N ASN A 71 -0.95 -6.78 15.43
CA ASN A 71 -1.89 -7.84 15.07
C ASN A 71 -1.33 -8.85 14.06
N PHE A 72 -0.44 -8.43 13.15
CA PHE A 72 -0.07 -9.21 11.97
C PHE A 72 1.44 -9.36 11.73
N LYS A 73 2.29 -8.51 12.33
CA LYS A 73 3.77 -8.59 12.17
C LYS A 73 4.33 -9.99 12.45
N SER A 74 3.82 -10.68 13.47
CA SER A 74 4.26 -12.03 13.82
C SER A 74 4.04 -13.04 12.69
N LEU A 75 2.99 -12.87 11.88
CA LEU A 75 2.71 -13.71 10.71
C LEU A 75 3.75 -13.46 9.60
N ILE A 76 4.10 -12.20 9.36
CA ILE A 76 5.13 -11.78 8.40
C ILE A 76 6.49 -12.38 8.81
N VAL A 77 6.89 -12.19 10.07
CA VAL A 77 8.14 -12.74 10.61
C VAL A 77 8.17 -14.26 10.48
N ALA A 78 7.10 -14.95 10.89
CA ALA A 78 7.03 -16.41 10.81
C ALA A 78 7.17 -16.92 9.37
N LYS A 79 6.55 -16.24 8.41
CA LYS A 79 6.63 -16.60 6.99
C LYS A 79 8.03 -16.33 6.41
N LEU A 80 8.64 -15.19 6.71
CA LEU A 80 10.02 -14.87 6.29
C LEU A 80 11.03 -15.88 6.83
N MET A 81 10.88 -16.29 8.09
CA MET A 81 11.70 -17.35 8.69
C MET A 81 11.45 -18.71 8.00
N ALA A 82 10.20 -19.01 7.62
CA ALA A 82 9.89 -20.22 6.84
C ALA A 82 10.50 -20.20 5.43
N PHE A 83 10.74 -19.02 4.85
CA PHE A 83 11.50 -18.85 3.61
C PHE A 83 13.02 -18.90 3.81
N GLY A 84 13.49 -19.00 5.05
CA GLY A 84 14.91 -19.21 5.38
C GLY A 84 15.65 -17.98 5.88
N GLN A 85 14.97 -16.85 6.12
CA GLN A 85 15.60 -15.70 6.77
C GLN A 85 15.90 -15.99 8.25
N ASP A 86 16.97 -15.40 8.77
CA ASP A 86 17.21 -15.39 10.21
C ASP A 86 16.23 -14.46 10.94
N ALA A 87 16.07 -14.66 12.24
CA ALA A 87 15.09 -13.91 13.02
C ALA A 87 15.35 -12.40 13.05
N GLY A 88 16.61 -11.95 12.98
CA GLY A 88 16.95 -10.53 12.98
C GLY A 88 16.51 -9.87 11.68
N SER A 89 16.91 -10.44 10.55
CA SER A 89 16.52 -9.95 9.21
C SER A 89 15.01 -10.00 8.99
N ALA A 90 14.36 -11.08 9.43
CA ALA A 90 12.91 -11.22 9.33
C ALA A 90 12.14 -10.15 10.13
N ASN A 91 12.60 -9.83 11.35
CA ASN A 91 11.99 -8.76 12.14
C ASN A 91 12.23 -7.38 11.52
N ALA A 92 13.46 -7.09 11.09
CA ALA A 92 13.79 -5.80 10.49
C ALA A 92 12.99 -5.55 9.20
N LEU A 93 12.80 -6.58 8.37
CA LEU A 93 11.95 -6.46 7.19
C LEU A 93 10.48 -6.30 7.58
N ALA A 94 9.96 -7.08 8.53
CA ALA A 94 8.59 -6.94 8.99
C ALA A 94 8.29 -5.55 9.60
N ASP A 95 9.29 -4.92 10.24
CA ASP A 95 9.21 -3.53 10.72
C ASP A 95 9.05 -2.54 9.56
N ALA A 96 9.76 -2.76 8.46
CA ALA A 96 9.66 -1.91 7.27
C ALA A 96 8.33 -2.12 6.51
N LEU A 97 7.73 -3.31 6.61
CA LEU A 97 6.49 -3.68 5.92
C LEU A 97 5.22 -3.40 6.77
N THR A 98 5.36 -2.94 8.02
CA THR A 98 4.24 -2.60 8.89
C THR A 98 4.33 -1.16 9.41
N PRO A 99 3.25 -0.38 9.40
CA PRO A 99 1.92 -0.71 8.88
C PRO A 99 1.90 -0.80 7.35
N ASP A 100 0.90 -1.50 6.80
CA ASP A 100 0.69 -1.61 5.36
C ASP A 100 0.16 -0.28 4.78
N ILE A 101 1.08 0.67 4.65
CA ILE A 101 0.90 2.01 4.12
C ILE A 101 2.11 2.28 3.25
N GLN A 102 1.91 2.78 2.03
CA GLN A 102 3.02 3.17 1.16
C GLN A 102 3.80 4.34 1.79
N PRO A 103 5.07 4.15 2.21
CA PRO A 103 5.88 5.25 2.71
C PRO A 103 6.21 6.24 1.59
N ILE A 104 6.17 7.53 1.93
CA ILE A 104 6.58 8.64 1.05
C ILE A 104 7.42 9.62 1.86
N ASP A 105 8.67 9.81 1.46
CA ASP A 105 9.58 10.87 1.83
C ASP A 105 9.89 11.72 0.58
N VAL A 106 9.30 12.91 0.55
CA VAL A 106 9.46 13.88 -0.55
C VAL A 106 10.85 14.51 -0.62
N SER A 107 11.73 14.25 0.36
CA SER A 107 13.12 14.68 0.35
C SER A 107 14.06 13.67 -0.32
N GLN A 108 13.58 12.45 -0.59
CA GLN A 108 14.33 11.37 -1.23
C GLN A 108 13.85 11.13 -2.67
N PRO A 109 14.68 10.53 -3.54
CA PRO A 109 14.23 10.09 -4.86
C PRO A 109 13.02 9.14 -4.77
N THR A 110 12.08 9.29 -5.70
CA THR A 110 10.94 8.38 -5.81
C THR A 110 11.36 7.04 -6.41
N GLY A 111 10.89 5.96 -5.80
CA GLY A 111 11.08 4.59 -6.26
C GLY A 111 10.42 3.62 -5.28
N PHE A 112 10.38 2.33 -5.61
CA PHE A 112 9.79 1.34 -4.72
C PHE A 112 10.41 1.38 -3.30
N LEU A 113 9.55 1.18 -2.28
CA LEU A 113 9.74 1.52 -0.85
C LEU A 113 9.83 3.03 -0.52
N ASN A 114 9.70 3.94 -1.49
CA ASN A 114 9.47 5.37 -1.32
C ASN A 114 8.49 5.87 -2.40
N GLY A 115 7.27 5.36 -2.34
CA GLY A 115 6.32 5.38 -3.46
C GLY A 115 6.60 4.27 -4.46
N ARG A 116 6.24 4.52 -5.71
CA ARG A 116 6.56 3.67 -6.87
C ARG A 116 6.39 4.49 -8.14
N LYS A 117 7.28 4.26 -9.10
CA LYS A 117 7.21 4.78 -10.46
C LYS A 117 6.59 3.70 -11.37
N PRO A 118 5.98 4.09 -12.50
CA PRO A 118 5.44 3.11 -13.45
C PRO A 118 6.48 2.09 -13.95
N ASP A 119 7.75 2.49 -14.02
CA ASP A 119 8.89 1.69 -14.47
C ASP A 119 9.65 0.98 -13.34
N ASP A 120 9.18 1.05 -12.09
CA ASP A 120 9.75 0.23 -11.02
C ASP A 120 9.33 -1.23 -11.18
N ASP A 121 10.30 -2.14 -11.27
CA ASP A 121 10.07 -3.58 -11.17
C ASP A 121 9.85 -3.98 -9.70
N VAL A 122 8.63 -3.75 -9.24
CA VAL A 122 8.22 -3.94 -7.85
C VAL A 122 8.32 -5.40 -7.42
N ILE A 123 7.91 -6.34 -8.27
CA ILE A 123 7.85 -7.75 -7.88
C ILE A 123 9.27 -8.30 -7.73
N THR A 124 10.18 -8.01 -8.66
CA THR A 124 11.60 -8.38 -8.50
C THR A 124 12.23 -7.73 -7.28
N ALA A 125 11.92 -6.46 -7.00
CA ALA A 125 12.41 -5.79 -5.79
C ALA A 125 11.90 -6.47 -4.51
N GLU A 126 10.63 -6.86 -4.45
CA GLU A 126 10.03 -7.59 -3.32
C GLU A 126 10.64 -8.97 -3.15
N LEU A 127 10.78 -9.73 -4.24
CA LEU A 127 11.40 -11.05 -4.23
C LEU A 127 12.86 -10.96 -3.75
N HIS A 128 13.60 -9.90 -4.11
CA HIS A 128 14.91 -9.61 -3.55
C HIS A 128 14.89 -9.36 -2.04
N LEU A 129 13.91 -8.61 -1.53
CA LEU A 129 13.78 -8.38 -0.08
C LEU A 129 13.48 -9.68 0.67
N ILE A 130 12.62 -10.53 0.10
CA ILE A 130 12.16 -11.79 0.72
C ILE A 130 13.23 -12.88 0.64
N PHE A 131 13.82 -13.09 -0.54
CA PHE A 131 14.70 -14.23 -0.82
C PHE A 131 16.19 -13.85 -0.86
N GLY A 132 16.53 -12.56 -0.75
CA GLY A 132 17.91 -12.09 -0.67
C GLY A 132 18.76 -12.53 -1.85
N SER A 133 19.94 -13.11 -1.56
CA SER A 133 20.86 -13.63 -2.58
C SER A 133 20.44 -14.97 -3.21
N ASN A 134 19.25 -15.49 -2.90
CA ASN A 134 18.76 -16.71 -3.54
C ASN A 134 18.33 -16.42 -4.99
N ALA A 135 19.30 -16.52 -5.90
CA ALA A 135 19.15 -16.24 -7.33
C ALA A 135 18.07 -17.09 -8.04
N ALA A 136 17.57 -18.16 -7.42
CA ALA A 136 16.50 -18.97 -7.98
C ALA A 136 15.10 -18.44 -7.66
N LEU A 137 14.97 -17.51 -6.70
CA LEU A 137 13.69 -17.04 -6.17
C LEU A 137 13.57 -15.51 -6.08
N ASN A 138 14.65 -14.76 -6.33
CA ASN A 138 14.71 -13.31 -6.10
C ASN A 138 14.37 -12.45 -7.33
N ASP A 139 13.80 -13.05 -8.37
CA ASP A 139 13.47 -12.44 -9.65
C ASP A 139 12.23 -13.12 -10.23
N ASP A 140 11.32 -12.35 -10.84
CA ASP A 140 10.12 -12.89 -11.51
C ASP A 140 10.30 -13.09 -13.02
N HIS A 141 11.43 -12.62 -13.56
CA HIS A 141 11.81 -12.67 -14.97
C HIS A 141 10.84 -11.92 -15.91
N VAL A 142 10.19 -10.85 -15.42
CA VAL A 142 9.33 -9.97 -16.21
C VAL A 142 9.93 -8.55 -16.26
N ASP A 143 11.00 -8.42 -17.06
CA ASP A 143 11.84 -7.21 -17.07
C ASP A 143 11.18 -5.95 -17.71
N ALA A 144 10.12 -6.12 -18.51
CA ALA A 144 9.50 -5.03 -19.24
C ALA A 144 8.06 -5.34 -19.70
N ASN A 145 7.31 -4.28 -19.94
CA ASN A 145 6.03 -4.36 -20.64
C ASN A 145 6.23 -4.73 -22.12
N ASP A 146 5.20 -5.36 -22.71
CA ASP A 146 5.15 -5.64 -24.15
C ASP A 146 5.25 -4.38 -25.02
N GLU A 147 4.66 -3.28 -24.53
CA GLU A 147 4.73 -1.95 -25.15
C GLU A 147 5.36 -0.93 -24.18
N PRO A 148 6.26 -0.05 -24.67
CA PRO A 148 6.93 0.92 -23.83
C PRO A 148 5.95 1.97 -23.28
N PHE A 149 6.26 2.50 -22.09
CA PHE A 149 5.55 3.67 -21.56
C PHE A 149 5.68 4.88 -22.49
N LEU A 150 4.61 5.69 -22.55
CA LEU A 150 4.59 6.96 -23.26
C LEU A 150 5.41 8.00 -22.51
N ALA A 151 6.05 8.93 -23.22
CA ALA A 151 6.78 10.05 -22.61
C ALA A 151 5.86 11.11 -21.98
N THR A 152 4.55 11.04 -22.23
CA THR A 152 3.55 12.00 -21.77
C THR A 152 2.32 11.28 -21.21
N PHE A 153 1.63 11.94 -20.28
CA PHE A 153 0.38 11.45 -19.70
C PHE A 153 -0.61 10.98 -20.80
N PRO A 154 -1.24 9.80 -20.68
CA PRO A 154 -1.39 8.96 -19.48
C PRO A 154 -0.24 7.98 -19.14
N TYR A 155 0.92 8.08 -19.78
CA TYR A 155 2.13 7.24 -19.58
C TYR A 155 1.97 5.74 -19.89
N LEU A 156 0.81 5.13 -19.66
CA LEU A 156 0.51 3.75 -20.06
C LEU A 156 0.28 3.65 -21.58
N ALA A 157 0.73 2.55 -22.18
CA ALA A 157 0.41 2.22 -23.56
C ALA A 157 -1.11 1.99 -23.76
N GLY A 158 -1.56 2.03 -25.01
CA GLY A 158 -2.96 1.71 -25.34
C GLY A 158 -3.29 0.24 -25.00
N PRO A 159 -4.58 -0.08 -24.77
CA PRO A 159 -4.99 -1.45 -24.48
C PRO A 159 -4.67 -2.39 -25.65
N HIS A 160 -4.21 -3.61 -25.33
CA HIS A 160 -4.09 -4.66 -26.32
C HIS A 160 -5.49 -5.10 -26.78
N VAL A 161 -5.72 -5.09 -28.09
CA VAL A 161 -6.93 -5.67 -28.68
C VAL A 161 -6.78 -7.19 -28.70
N GLN A 162 -7.79 -7.89 -28.16
CA GLN A 162 -7.88 -9.35 -28.20
C GLN A 162 -8.46 -9.85 -29.52
#